data_AF-A0A5E9ARU8-F1
#
_entry.id   AF-A0A5E9ARU8-F1
#
_cell.length_a   1.000
_cell.length_b   1.000
_cell.length_c   1.000
_cell.angle_alpha   90.00
_cell.angle_beta   90.00
_cell.angle_gamma   90.00
#
_symmetry.space_group_name_H-M   'P 1'
#
loop_
_entity.id
_entity.type
_entity.pdbx_description
1 polymer ?
#
loop_
_entity_poly.entity_id
_entity_poly.type
_entity_poly.pdbx_seq_one_letter_code
_entity_poly.pdbx_strand_id
1 'polypeptide(L)'
;MREGPDIARIASLVGDPARANMLNALMGGTALTASELALEAGVSLPTASSHLSKLMEGGLLTLASQGRHRYYGLASAQVAGMIEAIIGVAEAVGPKRVRPGPRDAAMRVARVCYDHLAGTLGAAILDKIIAEKWARREKDSRAVVFSPRGRQEFERVFLG
;
A
#
# COMPACT_ATOMS: atom_id res chain seq x y z
N MET A 1 3.30 -7.36 -34.94
CA MET A 1 3.42 -6.99 -33.51
C MET A 1 3.82 -5.54 -33.45
N ARG A 2 3.20 -4.71 -32.60
CA ARG A 2 3.71 -3.35 -32.37
C ARG A 2 5.00 -3.49 -31.57
N GLU A 3 6.12 -3.02 -32.11
CA GLU A 3 7.37 -2.95 -31.36
C GLU A 3 7.22 -1.88 -30.27
N GLY A 4 7.36 -2.29 -29.01
CA GLY A 4 7.19 -1.44 -27.85
C GLY A 4 7.09 -2.25 -26.56
N PRO A 5 7.21 -1.61 -25.38
CA PRO A 5 7.06 -2.28 -24.09
C PRO A 5 5.70 -2.97 -23.99
N ASP A 6 5.69 -4.23 -23.53
CA ASP A 6 4.46 -5.02 -23.36
C ASP A 6 3.73 -4.62 -22.08
N ILE A 7 2.97 -3.53 -22.19
CA ILE A 7 2.14 -2.99 -21.10
C ILE A 7 1.09 -4.03 -20.66
N ALA A 8 0.54 -4.80 -21.59
CA ALA A 8 -0.52 -5.77 -21.29
C ALA A 8 -0.01 -6.88 -20.37
N ARG A 9 1.22 -7.36 -20.59
CA ARG A 9 1.87 -8.33 -19.69
C ARG A 9 1.98 -7.79 -18.27
N ILE A 10 2.53 -6.59 -18.08
CA ILE A 10 2.69 -6.00 -16.73
C ILE A 10 1.33 -5.73 -16.09
N ALA A 11 0.39 -5.17 -16.84
CA ALA A 11 -0.97 -4.91 -16.35
C ALA A 11 -1.66 -6.21 -15.91
N SER A 12 -1.49 -7.32 -16.63
CA SER A 12 -2.06 -8.63 -16.25
C SER A 12 -1.47 -9.20 -14.95
N LEU A 13 -0.19 -8.91 -14.68
CA LEU A 13 0.45 -9.31 -13.43
C LEU A 13 -0.07 -8.48 -12.26
N VAL A 14 -0.25 -7.18 -12.42
CA VAL A 14 -0.69 -6.30 -11.33
C VAL A 14 -2.21 -6.35 -11.10
N GLY A 15 -3.01 -6.61 -12.14
CA GLY A 15 -4.48 -6.55 -12.09
C GLY A 15 -5.18 -7.66 -11.30
N ASP A 16 -4.44 -8.57 -10.67
CA ASP A 16 -4.98 -9.63 -9.80
C ASP A 16 -5.00 -9.17 -8.34
N PRO A 17 -6.11 -9.35 -7.61
CA PRO A 17 -6.23 -8.84 -6.24
C PRO A 17 -5.16 -9.34 -5.26
N ALA A 18 -4.81 -10.63 -5.32
CA ALA A 18 -3.82 -11.19 -4.41
C ALA A 18 -2.43 -10.63 -4.72
N ARG A 19 -2.05 -10.56 -6.00
CA ARG A 19 -0.77 -9.97 -6.42
C ARG A 19 -0.69 -8.47 -6.11
N ALA A 20 -1.77 -7.72 -6.33
CA ALA A 20 -1.84 -6.31 -5.99
C ALA A 20 -1.63 -6.07 -4.49
N ASN A 21 -2.26 -6.89 -3.63
CA ASN A 21 -2.09 -6.80 -2.18
C ASN A 21 -0.65 -7.12 -1.76
N MET A 22 -0.04 -8.16 -2.33
CA MET A 22 1.38 -8.49 -2.07
C MET A 22 2.32 -7.35 -2.45
N LEU A 23 2.13 -6.77 -3.64
CA LEU A 23 2.93 -5.64 -4.12
C LEU A 23 2.74 -4.42 -3.23
N ASN A 24 1.51 -4.14 -2.79
CA ASN A 24 1.22 -3.04 -1.87
C ASN A 24 1.86 -3.26 -0.48
N ALA A 25 1.87 -4.49 0.03
CA ALA A 25 2.50 -4.81 1.32
C ALA A 25 4.02 -4.54 1.31
N LEU A 26 4.67 -4.68 0.15
CA LEU A 26 6.10 -4.44 -0.03
C LEU A 26 6.46 -2.94 -0.24
N MET A 27 5.45 -2.06 -0.40
CA MET A 27 5.69 -0.62 -0.57
C MET A 27 6.36 0.05 0.63
N GLY A 28 6.29 -0.56 1.81
CA GLY A 28 7.01 -0.10 3.01
C GLY A 28 8.54 -0.26 2.95
N GLY A 29 9.08 -0.85 1.88
CA GLY A 29 10.52 -1.10 1.72
C GLY A 29 11.06 -2.29 2.51
N THR A 30 10.27 -2.84 3.42
CA THR A 30 10.57 -4.07 4.16
C THR A 30 10.40 -5.29 3.27
N ALA A 31 11.40 -6.17 3.22
CA ALA A 31 11.28 -7.44 2.54
C ALA A 31 10.49 -8.44 3.40
N LEU A 32 9.54 -9.16 2.80
CA LEU A 32 8.61 -10.06 3.50
C LEU A 32 8.76 -11.51 3.06
N THR A 33 8.46 -12.45 3.94
CA THR A 33 8.43 -13.89 3.63
C THR A 33 7.18 -14.26 2.83
N ALA A 34 7.21 -15.45 2.20
CA ALA A 34 6.03 -15.99 1.50
C ALA A 34 4.81 -16.16 2.42
N SER A 35 5.02 -16.49 3.70
CA SER A 35 3.94 -16.66 4.68
C SER A 35 3.28 -15.33 5.04
N GLU A 36 4.07 -14.27 5.23
CA GLU A 36 3.54 -12.92 5.49
C GLU A 36 2.78 -12.40 4.27
N LEU A 37 3.33 -12.59 3.06
CA LEU A 37 2.65 -12.19 1.83
C LEU A 37 1.37 -12.99 1.56
N ALA A 38 1.33 -14.27 1.94
CA ALA A 38 0.11 -15.07 1.86
C ALA A 38 -0.98 -14.52 2.79
N LEU A 39 -0.61 -14.11 4.02
CA LEU A 39 -1.51 -13.50 4.98
C LEU A 39 -2.08 -12.17 4.46
N GLU A 40 -1.22 -11.27 3.95
CA GLU A 40 -1.63 -9.97 3.38
C GLU A 40 -2.55 -10.13 2.16
N ALA A 41 -2.29 -11.13 1.33
CA ALA A 41 -3.12 -11.42 0.16
C ALA A 41 -4.41 -12.19 0.49
N GLY A 42 -4.55 -12.74 1.70
CA GLY A 42 -5.69 -13.56 2.10
C GLY A 42 -5.78 -14.89 1.33
N VAL A 43 -4.64 -15.49 0.97
CA VAL A 43 -4.57 -16.74 0.19
C VAL A 43 -3.73 -17.80 0.88
N SER A 44 -3.85 -19.06 0.45
CA SER A 44 -3.02 -20.15 0.95
C SER A 44 -1.54 -19.98 0.56
N LEU A 45 -0.62 -20.58 1.33
CA LEU A 45 0.82 -20.60 1.00
C LEU A 45 1.13 -21.17 -0.40
N PRO A 46 0.52 -22.29 -0.86
CA PRO A 46 0.70 -22.77 -2.23
C PRO A 46 0.23 -21.75 -3.28
N THR A 47 -0.92 -21.12 -3.06
CA THR A 47 -1.45 -20.08 -3.96
C THR A 47 -0.51 -18.87 -4.00
N ALA A 48 -0.03 -18.44 -2.84
CA ALA A 48 0.93 -17.35 -2.75
C ALA A 48 2.23 -17.67 -3.49
N SER A 49 2.74 -18.89 -3.34
CA SER A 49 3.96 -19.32 -4.04
C SER A 49 3.80 -19.21 -5.57
N SER A 50 2.65 -19.63 -6.12
CA SER A 50 2.35 -19.46 -7.55
C SER A 50 2.31 -17.99 -7.99
N HIS A 51 1.71 -17.11 -7.17
CA HIS A 51 1.68 -15.68 -7.43
C HIS A 51 3.08 -15.05 -7.38
N LEU A 52 3.88 -15.40 -6.39
CA LEU A 52 5.24 -14.90 -6.22
C LEU A 52 6.13 -15.31 -7.40
N SER A 53 6.03 -16.57 -7.88
CA SER A 53 6.75 -17.00 -9.08
C SER A 53 6.39 -16.15 -10.30
N LYS A 54 5.09 -15.90 -10.54
CA LYS A 54 4.64 -15.05 -11.67
C LYS A 54 5.16 -13.63 -11.56
N LEU A 55 5.21 -13.07 -10.35
CA LEU A 55 5.74 -11.72 -10.12
C LEU A 55 7.26 -11.65 -10.29
N MET A 56 7.99 -12.70 -9.87
CA MET A 56 9.43 -12.86 -10.10
C MET A 56 9.76 -12.99 -11.58
N GLU A 57 9.08 -13.87 -12.32
CA GLU A 57 9.16 -13.99 -13.80
C GLU A 57 8.73 -12.70 -14.51
N GLY A 58 7.86 -11.94 -13.84
CA GLY A 58 7.42 -10.60 -14.21
C GLY A 58 8.51 -9.53 -14.11
N GLY A 59 9.58 -9.79 -13.36
CA GLY A 59 10.58 -8.79 -12.98
C GLY A 59 10.06 -7.75 -11.99
N LEU A 60 8.95 -8.02 -11.29
CA LEU A 60 8.32 -7.10 -10.33
C LEU A 60 8.87 -7.27 -8.91
N LEU A 61 9.43 -8.45 -8.62
CA LEU A 61 10.00 -8.77 -7.31
C LEU A 61 11.48 -9.14 -7.41
N THR A 62 12.17 -8.92 -6.30
CA THR A 62 13.49 -9.48 -6.01
C THR A 62 13.39 -10.48 -4.87
N LEU A 63 14.37 -11.39 -4.78
CA LEU A 63 14.46 -12.38 -3.73
C LEU A 63 15.84 -12.32 -3.07
N ALA A 64 15.85 -12.13 -1.75
CA ALA A 64 17.04 -12.24 -0.93
C ALA A 64 16.94 -13.49 -0.05
N SER A 65 18.04 -14.25 0.05
CA SER A 65 18.17 -15.32 1.03
C SER A 65 18.89 -14.81 2.26
N GLN A 66 18.21 -14.84 3.41
CA GLN A 66 18.80 -14.55 4.72
C GLN A 66 18.58 -15.76 5.63
N GLY A 67 19.63 -16.57 5.80
CA GLY A 67 19.55 -17.82 6.56
C GLY A 67 18.57 -18.83 5.94
N ARG A 68 17.62 -19.32 6.74
CA ARG A 68 16.63 -20.34 6.32
C ARG A 68 15.42 -19.75 5.58
N HIS A 69 15.27 -18.44 5.59
CA HIS A 69 14.10 -17.76 5.05
C HIS A 69 14.44 -17.00 3.77
N ARG A 70 13.45 -16.98 2.88
CA ARG A 70 13.46 -16.25 1.61
C ARG A 70 12.59 -15.02 1.80
N TYR A 71 13.16 -13.86 1.53
CA TYR A 71 12.51 -12.57 1.65
C TYR A 71 12.32 -11.96 0.27
N TYR A 72 11.10 -11.55 -0.02
CA TYR A 72 10.72 -10.89 -1.27
C TYR A 72 10.67 -9.39 -1.05
N GLY A 73 11.16 -8.64 -2.03
CA GLY A 73 11.05 -7.18 -2.09
C GLY A 73 10.61 -6.73 -3.48
N LEU A 74 10.24 -5.46 -3.62
CA LEU A 74 10.04 -4.87 -4.95
C LEU A 74 11.36 -4.85 -5.70
N ALA A 75 11.33 -5.18 -7.00
CA ALA A 75 12.55 -5.29 -7.80
C ALA A 75 13.28 -3.95 -7.96
N SER A 76 12.56 -2.83 -7.92
CA SER A 76 13.15 -1.49 -8.06
C SER A 76 12.22 -0.37 -7.57
N ALA A 77 12.78 0.82 -7.40
CA ALA A 77 12.00 2.04 -7.14
C ALA A 77 11.02 2.36 -8.27
N GLN A 78 11.31 1.96 -9.52
CA GLN A 78 10.38 2.13 -10.65
C GLN A 78 9.13 1.26 -10.48
N VAL A 79 9.27 0.04 -9.97
CA VAL A 79 8.11 -0.83 -9.66
C VAL A 79 7.29 -0.21 -8.54
N ALA A 80 7.92 0.31 -7.49
CA ALA A 80 7.23 1.01 -6.40
C ALA A 80 6.44 2.22 -6.93
N GLY A 81 7.07 3.09 -7.72
CA GLY A 81 6.41 4.25 -8.33
C GLY A 81 5.25 3.87 -9.25
N MET A 82 5.35 2.75 -9.98
CA MET A 82 4.24 2.24 -10.80
C MET A 82 3.04 1.84 -9.92
N ILE A 83 3.27 1.10 -8.84
CA ILE A 83 2.20 0.68 -7.92
C ILE A 83 1.55 1.90 -7.26
N GLU A 84 2.36 2.87 -6.81
CA GLU A 84 1.86 4.13 -6.26
C GLU A 84 0.97 4.88 -7.26
N ALA A 85 1.41 5.01 -8.52
CA ALA A 85 0.62 5.64 -9.58
C ALA A 85 -0.71 4.91 -9.84
N ILE A 86 -0.71 3.58 -9.88
CA ILE A 86 -1.93 2.78 -10.05
C ILE A 86 -2.90 3.02 -8.90
N ILE A 87 -2.42 3.06 -7.65
CA ILE A 87 -3.28 3.34 -6.49
C ILE A 87 -3.86 4.76 -6.61
N GLY A 88 -3.04 5.76 -6.97
CA GLY A 88 -3.52 7.13 -7.17
C GLY A 88 -4.60 7.24 -8.25
N VAL A 89 -4.44 6.54 -9.37
CA VAL A 89 -5.46 6.46 -10.44
C VAL A 89 -6.72 5.74 -9.95
N ALA A 90 -6.58 4.63 -9.22
CA ALA A 90 -7.71 3.88 -8.68
C ALA A 90 -8.53 4.71 -7.68
N GLU A 91 -7.86 5.53 -6.85
CA GLU A 91 -8.49 6.48 -5.93
C GLU A 91 -9.24 7.61 -6.67
N ALA A 92 -8.71 8.07 -7.81
CA ALA A 92 -9.29 9.16 -8.59
C ALA A 92 -10.45 8.74 -9.51
N VAL A 93 -10.37 7.55 -10.13
CA VAL A 93 -11.27 7.13 -11.23
C VAL A 93 -12.30 6.07 -10.80
N GLY A 94 -12.01 5.26 -9.79
CA GLY A 94 -12.78 4.06 -9.51
C GLY A 94 -14.18 4.33 -8.95
N PRO A 95 -15.25 3.62 -9.38
CA PRO A 95 -16.40 3.44 -8.51
C PRO A 95 -15.91 2.81 -7.21
N LYS A 96 -16.49 3.19 -6.05
CA LYS A 96 -16.24 2.55 -4.74
C LYS A 96 -16.69 1.07 -4.76
N ARG A 97 -16.07 0.22 -5.58
CA ARG A 97 -16.29 -1.23 -5.60
C ARG A 97 -16.05 -1.73 -4.19
N VAL A 98 -17.04 -2.45 -3.66
CA VAL A 98 -17.12 -3.10 -2.33
C VAL A 98 -15.97 -2.71 -1.41
N ARG A 99 -16.26 -1.78 -0.50
CA ARG A 99 -15.33 -1.13 0.43
C ARG A 99 -14.20 -2.09 0.86
N PRO A 100 -12.97 -1.90 0.38
CA PRO A 100 -11.80 -2.57 0.94
C PRO A 100 -11.71 -2.16 2.40
N GLY A 101 -11.80 -3.13 3.29
CA GLY A 101 -11.84 -2.92 4.72
C GLY A 101 -12.06 -4.25 5.41
N PRO A 102 -11.54 -4.43 6.63
CA PRO A 102 -11.78 -5.65 7.39
C PRO A 102 -13.28 -5.98 7.47
N ARG A 103 -13.62 -7.28 7.35
CA ARG A 103 -15.00 -7.76 7.52
C ARG A 103 -15.56 -7.37 8.88
N ASP A 104 -14.69 -7.32 9.89
CA ASP A 104 -15.01 -6.85 11.23
C ASP A 104 -15.34 -5.35 11.26
N ALA A 105 -16.48 -5.02 11.88
CA ALA A 105 -16.92 -3.65 12.07
C ALA A 105 -15.96 -2.84 12.95
N ALA A 106 -15.37 -3.44 13.99
CA ALA A 106 -14.44 -2.75 14.87
C ALA A 106 -13.19 -2.29 14.09
N MET A 107 -12.67 -3.17 13.25
CA MET A 107 -11.50 -2.90 12.41
C MET A 107 -11.76 -1.87 11.29
N ARG A 108 -13.02 -1.55 10.99
CA ARG A 108 -13.38 -0.41 10.12
C ARG A 108 -13.38 0.92 10.87
N VAL A 109 -13.71 0.91 12.16
CA VAL A 109 -13.72 2.10 13.01
C VAL A 109 -12.30 2.59 13.23
N ALA A 110 -11.45 1.72 13.77
CA ALA A 110 -10.06 2.02 14.08
C ALA A 110 -9.23 0.74 14.01
N ARG A 111 -8.03 0.83 13.44
CA ARG A 111 -7.03 -0.24 13.46
C ARG A 111 -5.64 0.34 13.33
N VAL A 112 -4.63 -0.45 13.67
CA VAL A 112 -3.24 -0.18 13.29
C VAL A 112 -2.96 -0.96 12.02
N CYS A 113 -2.62 -0.28 10.93
CA CYS A 113 -2.28 -0.96 9.66
C CYS A 113 -0.84 -1.47 9.65
N TYR A 114 0.10 -0.67 10.13
CA TYR A 114 1.49 -1.06 10.39
C TYR A 114 1.96 -0.35 11.66
N ASP A 115 2.08 0.98 11.54
CA ASP A 115 2.52 1.93 12.57
C ASP A 115 1.58 3.14 12.68
N HIS A 116 0.55 3.22 11.84
CA HIS A 116 -0.38 4.33 11.76
C HIS A 116 -1.83 3.91 12.05
N LEU A 117 -2.58 4.86 12.60
CA LEU A 117 -4.01 4.74 12.83
C LEU A 117 -4.77 4.81 11.50
N ALA A 118 -5.48 3.75 11.16
CA ALA A 118 -6.32 3.63 9.99
C ALA A 118 -7.78 3.37 10.37
N GLY A 119 -8.69 3.50 9.40
CA GLY A 119 -10.13 3.38 9.62
C GLY A 119 -10.85 4.73 9.62
N THR A 120 -12.16 4.73 9.88
CA THR A 120 -12.97 5.96 9.85
C THR A 120 -12.53 6.97 10.90
N LEU A 121 -11.98 6.53 12.03
CA LEU A 121 -11.45 7.40 13.06
C LEU A 121 -10.18 8.14 12.60
N GLY A 122 -9.22 7.42 12.00
CA GLY A 122 -8.00 8.02 11.46
C GLY A 122 -8.29 9.04 10.35
N ALA A 123 -9.27 8.72 9.47
CA ALA A 123 -9.75 9.66 8.46
C ALA A 123 -10.37 10.92 9.08
N ALA A 124 -11.25 10.77 10.09
CA ALA A 124 -11.88 11.90 10.76
C ALA A 124 -10.87 12.81 11.49
N ILE A 125 -9.82 12.23 12.08
CA ILE A 125 -8.73 13.00 12.70
C ILE A 125 -8.01 13.84 11.64
N LEU A 126 -7.65 13.23 10.50
CA LEU A 126 -6.98 13.96 9.41
C LEU A 126 -7.88 15.07 8.84
N ASP A 127 -9.17 14.79 8.63
CA ASP A 127 -10.14 15.76 8.14
C ASP A 127 -10.25 16.95 9.08
N LYS A 128 -10.25 16.71 10.40
CA LYS A 128 -10.23 17.77 11.42
C LYS A 128 -8.95 18.58 11.36
N ILE A 129 -7.78 17.95 11.27
CA ILE A 129 -6.47 18.62 11.17
C ILE A 129 -6.42 19.55 9.94
N ILE A 130 -6.96 19.10 8.80
CA ILE A 130 -7.02 19.90 7.57
C ILE A 130 -8.04 21.04 7.72
N ALA A 131 -9.22 20.78 8.28
CA ALA A 131 -10.27 21.79 8.49
C ALA A 131 -9.80 22.93 9.42
N GLU A 132 -9.02 22.59 10.45
CA GLU A 132 -8.39 23.55 11.36
C GLU A 132 -7.15 24.25 10.74
N LYS A 133 -6.79 23.91 9.50
CA LYS A 133 -5.63 24.43 8.76
C LYS A 133 -4.29 24.16 9.46
N TRP A 134 -4.23 23.12 10.29
CA TRP A 134 -2.98 22.71 10.94
C TRP A 134 -2.03 22.11 9.90
N ALA A 135 -2.57 21.33 8.98
CA ALA A 135 -1.84 20.79 7.86
C ALA A 135 -2.61 20.93 6.54
N ARG A 136 -1.90 20.74 5.43
CA ARG A 136 -2.48 20.64 4.09
C ARG A 136 -1.89 19.44 3.37
N ARG A 137 -2.61 18.94 2.38
CA ARG A 137 -2.03 17.98 1.42
C ARG A 137 -1.20 18.75 0.40
N GLU A 138 -0.02 18.23 0.09
CA GLU A 138 0.76 18.73 -1.04
C GLU A 138 0.06 18.36 -2.35
N LYS A 139 0.12 19.24 -3.34
CA LYS A 139 -0.53 19.01 -4.62
C LYS A 139 0.19 17.85 -5.33
N ASP A 140 -0.59 16.93 -5.90
CA ASP A 140 -0.10 15.78 -6.65
C ASP A 140 0.78 14.81 -5.83
N SER A 141 0.67 14.84 -4.50
CA SER A 141 1.45 14.04 -3.54
C SER A 141 0.59 13.56 -2.37
N ARG A 142 0.99 12.48 -1.71
CA ARG A 142 0.37 11.98 -0.46
C ARG A 142 0.94 12.64 0.80
N ALA A 143 1.94 13.52 0.65
CA ALA A 143 2.54 14.22 1.77
C ALA A 143 1.53 15.16 2.46
N VAL A 144 1.45 15.06 3.78
CA VAL A 144 0.72 16.00 4.65
C VAL A 144 1.74 16.94 5.27
N VAL A 145 1.66 18.22 4.90
CA VAL A 145 2.58 19.25 5.34
C VAL A 145 1.92 20.06 6.45
N PHE A 146 2.46 19.95 7.66
CA PHE A 146 2.03 20.78 8.78
C PHE A 146 2.61 22.19 8.68
N SER A 147 1.78 23.18 9.01
CA SER A 147 2.25 24.53 9.30
C SER A 147 2.99 24.58 10.65
N PRO A 148 3.86 25.56 10.90
CA PRO A 148 4.49 25.74 12.21
C PRO A 148 3.48 25.82 13.36
N ARG A 149 2.42 26.60 13.19
CA ARG A 149 1.31 26.69 14.15
C ARG A 149 0.59 25.35 14.30
N GLY A 150 0.32 24.68 13.18
CA GLY A 150 -0.37 23.38 13.21
C GLY A 150 0.40 22.29 13.95
N ARG A 151 1.75 22.29 13.87
CA ARG A 151 2.58 21.39 14.69
C ARG A 151 2.41 21.65 16.17
N GLN A 152 2.47 22.90 16.60
CA GLN A 152 2.30 23.27 18.02
C GLN A 152 0.92 22.86 18.55
N GLU A 153 -0.13 23.10 17.77
CA GLU A 153 -1.49 22.69 18.18
C GLU A 153 -1.67 21.17 18.21
N PHE A 154 -1.07 20.46 17.25
CA PHE A 154 -1.08 19.01 17.23
C PHE A 154 -0.37 18.43 18.46
N GLU A 155 0.84 18.92 18.77
CA GLU A 155 1.60 18.53 19.96
C GLU A 155 0.78 18.77 21.23
N ARG A 156 0.18 19.96 21.37
CA ARG A 156 -0.67 20.30 22.52
C ARG A 156 -1.86 19.35 22.71
N VAL A 157 -2.47 18.86 21.62
CA VAL A 157 -3.69 18.05 21.68
C VAL A 157 -3.41 16.56 21.82
N PHE A 158 -2.35 16.05 21.20
CA PHE A 158 -2.10 14.61 21.10
C PHE A 158 -0.86 14.12 21.84
N LEU A 159 0.10 15.01 22.13
CA LEU A 159 1.42 14.67 22.68
C LEU A 159 1.72 15.40 24.00
N GLY A 160 0.73 16.13 24.54
CA GLY A 160 0.84 16.92 25.77
C GLY A 160 1.17 16.10 27.00
#